data_AF-A0A6I9UZ10-F1
#
_entry.id   AF-A0A6I9UZ10-F1
#
_cell.length_a   1.000
_cell.length_b   1.000
_cell.length_c   1.000
_cell.angle_alpha   90.00
_cell.angle_beta   90.00
_cell.angle_gamma   90.00
#
_symmetry.space_group_name_H-M   'P 1'
#
loop_
_entity.id
_entity.type
_entity.pdbx_description
1 polymer ?
#
loop_
_entity_poly.entity_id
_entity_poly.type
_entity_poly.pdbx_seq_one_letter_code
_entity_poly.pdbx_strand_id
1 'polypeptide(L)'
;MPIIYRNRTLPLVCWYPVDYKTPFVYEIAYFFQTVALVQFSTLFMVGSAYFLSLCYLLSGQFDILYCSLKNIVATTYIYMGASKSELIELRDKERMPNEEINEYYVTDELPFDLDCLPHVPNPAETARPRSFREAFNYALRPCVEHHIFILDVLRELQRLFNFIWLVKTFVVTFFFCISAFNIVKLSEGKTFLKLFSIGHYLFLGLSELFMTCYASEIIYIGSQRCGEALLRSPWHLHLREIRADYLLFLTTTQHAFEFTAGKIYPLRLEKFRAIITTSFSVFTLLRNMDKGE
;
A
#
# COMPACT_ATOMS: atom_id res chain seq x y z
N MET A 1 14.45 -28.99 20.01
CA MET A 1 13.05 -29.20 20.45
C MET A 1 13.01 -29.69 21.88
N PRO A 2 12.22 -29.07 22.77
CA PRO A 2 12.11 -29.44 24.19
C PRO A 2 11.76 -30.92 24.41
N ILE A 3 10.94 -31.49 23.51
CA ILE A 3 10.52 -32.90 23.50
C ILE A 3 11.73 -33.84 23.30
N ILE A 4 12.65 -33.49 22.38
CA ILE A 4 13.84 -34.30 22.07
C ILE A 4 14.87 -34.24 23.20
N TYR A 5 14.99 -33.09 23.88
CA TYR A 5 15.94 -32.89 24.98
C TYR A 5 15.37 -33.22 26.36
N ARG A 6 14.20 -33.86 26.46
CA ARG A 6 13.46 -34.15 27.71
C ARG A 6 13.25 -32.94 28.62
N ASN A 7 13.32 -31.73 28.07
CA ASN A 7 13.15 -30.50 28.82
C ASN A 7 11.66 -30.12 28.74
N ARG A 8 10.91 -30.26 29.84
CA ARG A 8 9.45 -30.08 29.89
C ARG A 8 9.03 -28.61 29.96
N THR A 9 9.61 -27.78 29.09
CA THR A 9 9.30 -26.34 28.98
C THR A 9 8.25 -26.11 27.91
N LEU A 10 7.09 -25.59 28.31
CA LEU A 10 6.01 -25.22 27.40
C LEU A 10 6.39 -24.00 26.54
N PRO A 11 5.87 -23.88 25.29
CA PRO A 11 6.06 -22.72 24.42
C PRO A 11 5.62 -21.40 25.04
N LEU A 12 4.52 -21.41 25.79
CA LEU A 12 4.00 -20.28 26.54
C LEU A 12 3.96 -20.61 28.03
N VAL A 13 4.49 -19.70 28.84
CA VAL A 13 4.41 -19.81 30.31
C VAL A 13 3.02 -19.36 30.74
N CYS A 14 2.13 -20.32 30.95
CA CYS A 14 0.77 -20.08 31.43
C CYS A 14 0.46 -20.98 32.62
N TRP A 15 -0.40 -20.49 33.52
CA TRP A 15 -0.91 -21.31 34.62
C TRP A 15 -1.97 -22.28 34.09
N TYR A 16 -1.86 -23.55 34.50
CA TYR A 16 -2.82 -24.59 34.18
C TYR A 16 -3.38 -25.20 35.47
N PRO A 17 -4.69 -25.51 35.53
CA PRO A 17 -5.31 -26.17 36.68
C PRO A 17 -4.90 -27.65 36.83
N VAL A 18 -4.14 -28.20 35.87
CA VAL A 18 -3.67 -29.59 35.85
C VAL A 18 -2.13 -29.58 35.82
N ASP A 19 -1.50 -30.56 36.47
CA ASP A 19 -0.04 -30.70 36.46
C ASP A 19 0.48 -31.11 35.06
N TYR A 20 0.83 -30.09 34.28
CA TYR A 20 1.37 -30.21 32.93
C TYR A 20 2.78 -30.81 32.89
N LYS A 21 3.42 -31.09 34.04
CA LYS A 21 4.69 -31.80 34.07
C LYS A 21 4.51 -33.30 33.85
N THR A 22 3.30 -33.84 33.95
CA THR A 22 3.04 -35.26 33.64
C THR A 22 3.20 -35.51 32.13
N PRO A 23 3.83 -36.62 31.69
CA PRO A 23 4.25 -36.80 30.29
C PRO A 23 3.10 -36.72 29.28
N PHE A 24 1.96 -37.34 29.58
CA PHE A 24 0.78 -37.31 28.69
C PHE A 24 0.14 -35.91 28.59
N VAL A 25 -0.04 -35.23 29.73
CA VAL A 25 -0.63 -33.89 29.77
C VAL A 25 0.30 -32.87 29.14
N TYR A 26 1.62 -33.03 29.33
CA TYR A 26 2.63 -32.18 28.71
C TYR A 26 2.55 -32.20 27.18
N GLU A 27 2.50 -33.40 26.59
CA GLU A 27 2.45 -33.56 25.13
C GLU A 27 1.17 -32.94 24.55
N ILE A 28 0.03 -33.15 25.20
CA ILE A 28 -1.26 -32.55 24.80
C ILE A 28 -1.19 -31.02 24.91
N ALA A 29 -0.75 -30.48 26.04
CA ALA A 29 -0.66 -29.04 26.24
C ALA A 29 0.32 -28.39 25.26
N TYR A 30 1.47 -29.02 25.01
CA TYR A 30 2.46 -28.56 24.05
C TYR A 30 1.90 -28.54 22.62
N PHE A 31 1.18 -29.58 22.21
CA PHE A 31 0.54 -29.66 20.91
C PHE A 31 -0.49 -28.54 20.72
N PHE A 32 -1.42 -28.39 21.65
CA PHE A 32 -2.45 -27.35 21.56
C PHE A 32 -1.85 -25.93 21.61
N GLN A 33 -0.87 -25.66 22.47
CA GLN A 33 -0.21 -24.36 22.51
C GLN A 33 0.51 -24.05 21.20
N THR A 34 1.20 -25.03 20.62
CA THR A 34 1.94 -24.85 19.36
C THR A 34 0.99 -24.61 18.19
N VAL A 35 -0.10 -25.39 18.10
CA VAL A 35 -1.13 -25.20 17.08
C VAL A 35 -1.78 -23.82 17.21
N ALA A 36 -2.16 -23.41 18.42
CA ALA A 36 -2.76 -22.10 18.67
C ALA A 36 -1.81 -20.95 18.29
N LEU A 37 -0.52 -21.06 18.65
CA LEU A 37 0.49 -20.05 18.32
C LEU A 37 0.71 -19.93 16.82
N VAL A 38 0.78 -21.06 16.10
CA VAL A 38 0.91 -21.08 14.64
C VAL A 38 -0.33 -20.52 13.95
N GLN A 39 -1.53 -20.84 14.44
CA GLN A 39 -2.77 -20.30 13.90
C GLN A 39 -2.86 -18.78 14.10
N PHE A 40 -2.54 -18.30 15.29
CA PHE A 40 -2.52 -16.88 15.60
C PHE A 40 -1.52 -16.12 14.73
N SER A 41 -0.27 -16.61 14.61
CA SER A 41 0.73 -15.96 13.76
C SER A 41 0.33 -15.95 12.29
N THR A 42 -0.26 -17.05 11.81
CA THR A 42 -0.78 -17.14 10.44
C THR A 42 -1.90 -16.15 10.19
N LEU A 43 -2.83 -15.99 11.13
CA LEU A 43 -3.91 -15.01 11.02
C LEU A 43 -3.38 -13.57 10.87
N PHE A 44 -2.39 -13.19 11.68
CA PHE A 44 -1.75 -11.87 11.60
C PHE A 44 -1.04 -11.67 10.26
N MET A 45 -0.30 -12.67 9.80
CA MET A 45 0.41 -12.61 8.53
C MET A 45 -0.56 -12.52 7.33
N VAL A 46 -1.62 -13.32 7.32
CA VAL A 46 -2.65 -13.31 6.27
C VAL A 46 -3.37 -11.96 6.23
N GLY A 47 -3.74 -11.39 7.38
CA GLY A 47 -4.37 -10.06 7.41
C GLY A 47 -3.48 -8.97 6.81
N SER A 48 -2.18 -9.07 7.05
CA SER A 48 -1.18 -8.11 6.57
C SER A 48 -0.90 -8.27 5.07
N ALA A 49 -0.77 -9.52 4.61
CA ALA A 49 -0.65 -9.85 3.20
C ALA A 49 -1.90 -9.42 2.42
N TYR A 50 -3.09 -9.64 2.97
CA TYR A 50 -4.35 -9.21 2.38
C TYR A 50 -4.39 -7.68 2.22
N PHE A 51 -4.07 -6.91 3.27
CA PHE A 51 -3.98 -5.45 3.18
C PHE A 51 -3.00 -5.00 2.10
N LEU A 52 -1.77 -5.54 2.10
CA LEU A 52 -0.76 -5.20 1.10
C LEU A 52 -1.24 -5.50 -0.31
N SER A 53 -1.84 -6.67 -0.53
CA SER A 53 -2.36 -7.06 -1.84
C SER A 53 -3.44 -6.11 -2.36
N LEU A 54 -4.37 -5.67 -1.49
CA LEU A 54 -5.38 -4.69 -1.85
C LEU A 54 -4.77 -3.32 -2.15
N CYS A 55 -3.78 -2.87 -1.38
CA CYS A 55 -3.08 -1.62 -1.67
C CYS A 55 -2.36 -1.67 -3.03
N TYR A 56 -1.71 -2.78 -3.38
CA TYR A 56 -1.10 -2.92 -4.71
C TYR A 56 -2.13 -2.95 -5.84
N LEU A 57 -3.25 -3.66 -5.66
CA LEU A 57 -4.34 -3.66 -6.64
C LEU A 57 -4.94 -2.27 -6.83
N LEU A 58 -5.17 -1.53 -5.74
CA LEU A 58 -5.69 -0.17 -5.77
C LEU A 58 -4.68 0.81 -6.39
N SER A 59 -3.38 0.61 -6.16
CA SER A 59 -2.35 1.37 -6.87
C SER A 59 -2.42 1.14 -8.38
N GLY A 60 -2.63 -0.09 -8.83
CA GLY A 60 -2.86 -0.37 -10.25
C GLY A 60 -4.12 0.31 -10.80
N GLN A 61 -5.20 0.38 -10.01
CA GLN A 61 -6.41 1.12 -10.40
C GLN A 61 -6.15 2.63 -10.51
N PHE A 62 -5.32 3.19 -9.64
CA PHE A 62 -4.86 4.58 -9.76
C PHE A 62 -4.03 4.79 -11.03
N ASP A 63 -3.13 3.87 -11.38
CA ASP A 63 -2.34 3.95 -12.62
C ASP A 63 -3.25 3.90 -13.87
N ILE A 64 -4.28 3.03 -13.90
CA ILE A 64 -5.28 2.98 -14.98
C ILE A 64 -6.08 4.28 -15.08
N LEU A 65 -6.51 4.81 -13.93
CA LEU A 65 -7.23 6.08 -13.87
C LEU A 65 -6.34 7.23 -14.36
N TYR A 66 -5.06 7.24 -13.97
CA TYR A 66 -4.06 8.20 -14.42
C TYR A 66 -3.94 8.19 -15.95
N CYS A 67 -3.75 7.01 -16.56
CA CYS A 67 -3.71 6.84 -18.01
C CYS A 67 -4.97 7.38 -18.70
N SER A 68 -6.14 7.09 -18.14
CA SER A 68 -7.43 7.50 -18.68
C SER A 68 -7.62 9.03 -18.64
N LEU A 69 -7.19 9.66 -17.53
CA LEU A 69 -7.26 11.10 -17.35
C LEU A 69 -6.23 11.85 -18.23
N LYS A 70 -5.00 11.33 -18.36
CA LYS A 70 -3.97 11.88 -19.26
C LYS A 70 -4.47 11.88 -20.72
N ASN A 71 -5.11 10.80 -21.14
CA ASN A 71 -5.63 10.62 -22.51
C ASN A 71 -7.10 11.06 -22.70
N ILE A 72 -7.66 11.83 -21.76
CA ILE A 72 -9.10 12.17 -21.77
C ILE A 72 -9.51 12.96 -23.02
N VAL A 73 -8.63 13.83 -23.51
CA VAL A 73 -8.89 14.65 -24.71
C VAL A 73 -8.87 13.77 -25.97
N ALA A 74 -7.90 12.86 -26.09
CA ALA A 74 -7.87 11.90 -27.20
C ALA A 74 -9.13 11.01 -27.20
N THR A 75 -9.55 10.56 -26.02
CA THR A 75 -10.81 9.80 -25.85
C THR A 75 -12.03 10.62 -26.25
N THR A 76 -12.04 11.93 -25.95
CA THR A 76 -13.09 12.86 -26.36
C THR A 76 -13.18 12.98 -27.88
N TYR A 77 -12.04 13.11 -28.56
CA TYR A 77 -11.99 13.14 -30.03
C TYR A 77 -12.48 11.84 -30.66
N ILE A 78 -12.19 10.68 -30.06
CA ILE A 78 -12.73 9.38 -30.50
C ILE A 78 -14.27 9.39 -30.44
N TYR A 79 -14.87 9.88 -29.35
CA TYR A 79 -16.33 9.98 -29.24
C TYR A 79 -16.97 10.98 -30.22
N MET A 80 -16.24 11.99 -30.66
CA MET A 80 -16.67 12.90 -31.72
C MET A 80 -16.54 12.30 -33.13
N GLY A 81 -15.90 11.12 -33.26
CA GLY A 81 -15.68 10.45 -34.53
C GLY A 81 -14.44 10.96 -35.29
N ALA A 82 -13.40 11.40 -34.56
CA ALA A 82 -12.14 11.83 -35.16
C ALA A 82 -11.49 10.71 -35.99
N SER A 83 -10.83 11.11 -37.07
CA SER A 83 -10.08 10.21 -37.94
C SER A 83 -8.80 9.71 -37.26
N LYS A 84 -8.32 8.54 -37.69
CA LYS A 84 -7.05 7.97 -37.21
C LYS A 84 -5.86 8.93 -37.39
N SER A 85 -5.84 9.69 -38.49
CA SER A 85 -4.81 10.70 -38.76
C SER A 85 -4.81 11.86 -37.76
N GLU A 86 -5.98 12.35 -37.36
CA GLU A 86 -6.09 13.43 -36.36
C GLU A 86 -5.63 12.97 -34.97
N LEU A 87 -5.92 11.71 -34.60
CA LEU A 87 -5.45 11.14 -33.34
C LEU A 87 -3.93 10.93 -33.32
N ILE A 88 -3.33 10.55 -34.45
CA ILE A 88 -1.88 10.42 -34.61
C ILE A 88 -1.21 11.80 -34.49
N GLU A 89 -1.76 12.83 -35.13
CA GLU A 89 -1.23 14.20 -35.04
C GLU A 89 -1.31 14.74 -33.60
N LEU A 90 -2.42 14.50 -32.89
CA LEU A 90 -2.57 14.85 -31.47
C LEU A 90 -1.54 14.13 -30.60
N ARG A 91 -1.34 12.82 -30.81
CA ARG A 91 -0.34 12.03 -30.08
C ARG A 91 1.07 12.58 -30.31
N ASP A 92 1.45 12.82 -31.56
CA ASP A 92 2.81 13.22 -31.91
C ASP A 92 3.13 14.65 -31.42
N LYS A 93 2.12 15.52 -31.35
CA LYS A 93 2.24 16.88 -30.82
C LYS A 93 2.37 16.93 -29.29
N GLU A 94 1.76 16.00 -28.59
CA GLU A 94 1.68 15.96 -27.11
C GLU A 94 2.66 14.96 -26.47
N ARG A 95 3.42 14.20 -27.28
CA ARG A 95 4.43 13.27 -26.78
C ARG A 95 5.56 14.05 -26.09
N MET A 96 5.54 14.05 -24.75
CA MET A 96 6.64 14.59 -23.96
C MET A 96 7.92 13.78 -24.23
N PRO A 97 9.06 14.43 -24.49
CA PRO A 97 10.27 13.76 -24.98
C PRO A 97 11.00 12.92 -23.92
N ASN A 98 10.67 13.08 -22.62
CA ASN A 98 11.30 12.37 -21.52
C ASN A 98 10.26 11.64 -20.68
N GLU A 99 10.48 10.35 -20.47
CA GLU A 99 9.76 9.51 -19.51
C GLU A 99 10.07 10.01 -18.09
N GLU A 100 9.05 10.43 -17.33
CA GLU A 100 9.29 10.90 -15.98
C GLU A 100 9.57 9.72 -15.04
N ILE A 101 10.59 9.87 -14.19
CA ILE A 101 10.94 8.85 -13.19
C ILE A 101 9.73 8.63 -12.27
N ASN A 102 9.23 7.39 -12.21
CA ASN A 102 8.01 6.97 -11.52
C ASN A 102 6.71 7.53 -12.11
N GLU A 103 6.60 7.72 -13.44
CA GLU A 103 5.33 8.10 -14.06
C GLU A 103 4.18 7.12 -13.71
N TYR A 104 4.52 5.86 -13.46
CA TYR A 104 3.62 4.84 -12.94
C TYR A 104 4.33 4.03 -11.86
N TYR A 105 3.62 3.61 -10.82
CA TYR A 105 4.26 2.92 -9.67
C TYR A 105 4.28 1.40 -9.81
N VAL A 106 3.29 0.83 -10.51
CA VAL A 106 3.13 -0.63 -10.65
C VAL A 106 3.15 -1.08 -12.11
N THR A 107 2.75 -0.23 -13.04
CA THR A 107 2.57 -0.60 -14.46
C THR A 107 3.44 0.22 -15.40
N ASP A 108 4.01 -0.39 -16.43
CA ASP A 108 4.66 0.38 -17.50
C ASP A 108 3.61 0.85 -18.53
N GLU A 109 3.71 2.10 -19.02
CA GLU A 109 2.87 2.59 -20.11
C GLU A 109 3.28 1.89 -21.41
N LEU A 110 2.43 0.99 -21.90
CA LEU A 110 2.60 0.42 -23.23
C LEU A 110 2.01 1.41 -24.24
N PRO A 111 2.83 2.03 -25.12
CA PRO A 111 2.29 2.87 -26.17
C PRO A 111 1.45 1.98 -27.09
N PHE A 112 0.13 2.16 -27.03
CA PHE A 112 -0.75 1.42 -27.92
C PHE A 112 -0.58 1.95 -29.33
N ASP A 113 -0.13 1.08 -30.23
CA ASP A 113 0.03 1.44 -31.64
C ASP A 113 -1.36 1.57 -32.28
N LEU A 114 -1.80 2.82 -32.47
CA LEU A 114 -3.01 3.13 -33.22
C LEU A 114 -2.97 2.53 -34.63
N ASP A 115 -1.80 2.15 -35.15
CA ASP A 115 -1.67 1.47 -36.43
C ASP A 115 -2.25 0.07 -36.47
N CYS A 116 -2.33 -0.60 -35.32
CA CYS A 116 -2.87 -1.95 -35.18
C CYS A 116 -4.38 -2.00 -34.95
N LEU A 117 -5.09 -0.87 -34.82
CA LEU A 117 -6.56 -0.84 -34.69
C LEU A 117 -7.20 -1.11 -36.07
N PRO A 118 -7.82 -2.29 -36.29
CA PRO A 118 -8.42 -2.62 -37.59
C PRO A 118 -9.68 -1.77 -37.85
N HIS A 119 -10.39 -1.41 -36.78
CA HIS A 119 -11.57 -0.55 -36.79
C HIS A 119 -11.57 0.32 -35.52
N VAL A 120 -11.52 1.65 -35.68
CA VAL A 120 -12.03 2.56 -34.64
C VAL A 120 -13.50 2.19 -34.44
N PRO A 121 -14.03 2.06 -33.20
CA PRO A 121 -15.42 1.68 -32.97
C PRO A 121 -16.35 2.42 -33.93
N ASN A 122 -17.17 1.68 -34.68
CA ASN A 122 -17.98 2.25 -35.75
C ASN A 122 -18.89 3.35 -35.16
N PRO A 123 -18.66 4.64 -35.49
CA PRO A 123 -19.30 5.78 -34.83
C PRO A 123 -20.78 5.97 -35.22
N ALA A 124 -21.41 4.92 -35.75
CA ALA A 124 -22.82 4.86 -36.12
C ALA A 124 -23.71 4.19 -35.06
N GLU A 125 -23.13 3.40 -34.13
CA GLU A 125 -23.90 2.65 -33.12
C GLU A 125 -24.08 3.40 -31.79
N THR A 126 -23.30 4.44 -31.53
CA THR A 126 -23.41 5.30 -30.33
C THR A 126 -23.87 6.70 -30.72
N ALA A 127 -24.88 7.24 -30.01
CA ALA A 127 -25.37 8.60 -30.21
C ALA A 127 -24.20 9.60 -30.17
N ARG A 128 -23.92 10.29 -31.29
CA ARG A 128 -22.79 11.22 -31.37
C ARG A 128 -23.07 12.45 -30.49
N PRO A 129 -22.23 12.74 -29.49
CA PRO A 129 -22.26 14.04 -28.82
C PRO A 129 -22.01 15.13 -29.87
N ARG A 130 -22.84 16.18 -29.87
CA ARG A 130 -22.77 17.24 -30.89
C ARG A 130 -21.72 18.30 -30.56
N SER A 131 -21.30 18.37 -29.30
CA SER A 131 -20.33 19.34 -28.78
C SER A 131 -19.16 18.65 -28.08
N PHE A 132 -17.99 19.29 -28.10
CA PHE A 132 -16.81 18.80 -27.38
C PHE A 132 -17.10 18.64 -25.88
N ARG A 133 -17.85 19.59 -25.29
CA ARG A 133 -18.28 19.50 -23.89
C ARG A 133 -19.09 18.24 -23.56
N GLU A 134 -20.06 17.87 -24.40
CA GLU A 134 -20.85 16.64 -24.19
C GLU A 134 -19.99 15.38 -24.32
N ALA A 135 -19.11 15.33 -25.33
CA ALA A 135 -18.18 14.23 -25.53
C ALA A 135 -17.19 14.09 -24.37
N PHE A 136 -16.69 15.22 -23.88
CA PHE A 136 -15.76 15.29 -22.75
C PHE A 136 -16.44 14.81 -21.47
N ASN A 137 -17.67 15.26 -21.20
CA ASN A 137 -18.44 14.81 -20.04
C ASN A 137 -18.74 13.31 -20.11
N TYR A 138 -19.02 12.78 -21.30
CA TYR A 138 -19.20 11.33 -21.50
C TYR A 138 -17.91 10.55 -21.23
N ALA A 139 -16.74 11.08 -21.60
CA ALA A 139 -15.44 10.47 -21.31
C ALA A 139 -15.02 10.61 -19.83
N LEU A 140 -15.35 11.74 -19.20
CA LEU A 140 -14.95 12.07 -17.83
C LEU A 140 -15.79 11.31 -16.80
N ARG A 141 -17.08 11.08 -17.08
CA ARG A 141 -18.01 10.36 -16.20
C ARG A 141 -17.46 9.02 -15.68
N PRO A 142 -17.01 8.06 -16.52
CA PRO A 142 -16.43 6.81 -16.03
C PRO A 142 -15.16 7.02 -15.21
N CYS A 143 -14.34 8.04 -15.53
CA CYS A 143 -13.15 8.36 -14.73
C CYS A 143 -13.52 8.84 -13.32
N VAL A 144 -14.55 9.68 -13.20
CA VAL A 144 -15.07 10.16 -11.92
C VAL A 144 -15.68 9.01 -11.12
N GLU A 145 -16.51 8.18 -11.75
CA GLU A 145 -17.10 7.00 -11.11
C GLU A 145 -16.02 6.02 -10.61
N HIS A 146 -14.97 5.80 -11.41
CA HIS A 146 -13.82 4.97 -11.02
C HIS A 146 -13.03 5.61 -9.85
N HIS A 147 -12.77 6.91 -9.89
CA HIS A 147 -12.12 7.62 -8.77
C HIS A 147 -12.91 7.50 -7.46
N ILE A 148 -14.23 7.69 -7.52
CA ILE A 148 -15.12 7.53 -6.36
C ILE A 148 -15.07 6.10 -5.83
N PHE A 149 -15.15 5.11 -6.73
CA PHE A 149 -15.04 3.69 -6.36
C PHE A 149 -13.74 3.39 -5.62
N ILE A 150 -12.59 3.84 -6.13
CA ILE A 150 -11.28 3.65 -5.48
C ILE A 150 -11.30 4.27 -4.08
N LEU A 151 -11.78 5.50 -3.94
CA LEU A 151 -11.87 6.19 -2.65
C LEU A 151 -12.80 5.48 -1.67
N ASP A 152 -13.91 4.93 -2.13
CA ASP A 152 -14.85 4.18 -1.27
C ASP A 152 -14.23 2.87 -0.76
N VAL A 153 -13.54 2.13 -1.63
CA VAL A 153 -12.79 0.92 -1.23
C VAL A 153 -11.70 1.28 -0.21
N LEU A 154 -10.96 2.37 -0.45
CA LEU A 154 -9.93 2.85 0.47
C LEU A 154 -10.51 3.24 1.85
N ARG A 155 -11.68 3.89 1.89
CA ARG A 155 -12.38 4.24 3.14
C ARG A 155 -12.84 3.00 3.91
N GLU A 156 -13.34 1.98 3.23
CA GLU A 156 -13.71 0.70 3.85
C GLU A 156 -12.47 -0.02 4.39
N LEU A 157 -11.40 -0.08 3.59
CA LEU A 157 -10.13 -0.70 4.01
C LEU A 157 -9.54 0.01 5.23
N GLN A 158 -9.53 1.34 5.23
CA GLN A 158 -9.14 2.14 6.38
C GLN A 158 -10.02 1.83 7.59
N ARG A 159 -11.35 1.79 7.47
CA ARG A 159 -12.24 1.46 8.61
C ARG A 159 -11.94 0.11 9.22
N LEU A 160 -11.73 -0.92 8.39
CA LEU A 160 -11.44 -2.27 8.84
C LEU A 160 -10.07 -2.37 9.55
N PHE A 161 -9.04 -1.77 8.97
CA PHE A 161 -7.66 -1.94 9.44
C PHE A 161 -7.17 -0.87 10.42
N ASN A 162 -7.91 0.23 10.62
CA ASN A 162 -7.48 1.35 11.45
C ASN A 162 -7.04 0.92 12.87
N PHE A 163 -7.89 0.13 13.54
CA PHE A 163 -7.59 -0.37 14.89
C PHE A 163 -6.52 -1.45 14.87
N ILE A 164 -6.55 -2.34 13.87
CA ILE A 164 -5.57 -3.42 13.69
C ILE A 164 -4.16 -2.83 13.56
N TRP A 165 -3.98 -1.81 12.73
CA TRP A 165 -2.70 -1.15 12.55
C TRP A 165 -2.22 -0.45 13.82
N LEU A 166 -3.10 0.19 14.59
CA LEU A 166 -2.71 0.79 15.87
C LEU A 166 -2.15 -0.27 16.84
N VAL A 167 -2.89 -1.36 17.04
CA VAL A 167 -2.45 -2.45 17.93
C VAL A 167 -1.16 -3.06 17.42
N LYS A 168 -1.06 -3.27 16.10
CA LYS A 168 0.11 -3.89 15.48
C LYS A 168 1.34 -3.01 15.59
N THR A 169 1.25 -1.72 15.29
CA THR A 169 2.36 -0.77 15.46
C THR A 169 2.82 -0.74 16.91
N PHE A 170 1.90 -0.72 17.89
CA PHE A 170 2.25 -0.76 19.30
C PHE A 170 3.00 -2.05 19.70
N VAL A 171 2.46 -3.21 19.32
CA VAL A 171 3.07 -4.52 19.60
C VAL A 171 4.46 -4.63 18.98
N VAL A 172 4.61 -4.20 17.72
CA VAL A 172 5.89 -4.21 17.01
C VAL A 172 6.90 -3.31 17.72
N THR A 173 6.55 -2.06 18.04
CA THR A 173 7.45 -1.14 18.77
C THR A 173 7.88 -1.70 20.12
N PHE A 174 6.95 -2.26 20.89
CA PHE A 174 7.25 -2.89 22.18
C PHE A 174 8.19 -4.09 22.03
N PHE A 175 7.96 -4.93 21.02
CA PHE A 175 8.82 -6.07 20.69
C PHE A 175 10.25 -5.62 20.30
N PHE A 176 10.40 -4.53 19.54
CA PHE A 176 11.70 -3.93 19.25
C PHE A 176 12.44 -3.49 20.51
N CYS A 177 11.76 -2.81 21.44
CA CYS A 177 12.36 -2.36 22.70
C CYS A 177 12.83 -3.54 23.57
N ILE A 178 12.00 -4.57 23.72
CA ILE A 178 12.36 -5.78 24.49
C ILE A 178 13.54 -6.50 23.82
N SER A 179 13.52 -6.62 22.50
CA SER A 179 14.59 -7.32 21.78
C SER A 179 15.91 -6.58 21.88
N ALA A 180 15.91 -5.24 21.81
CA ALA A 180 17.08 -4.41 22.05
C ALA A 180 17.67 -4.66 23.46
N PHE A 181 16.83 -4.69 24.48
CA PHE A 181 17.24 -5.03 25.85
C PHE A 181 17.82 -6.44 25.97
N ASN A 182 17.18 -7.44 25.34
CA ASN A 182 17.67 -8.83 25.31
C ASN A 182 18.97 -9.00 24.50
N ILE A 183 19.30 -8.08 23.60
CA ILE A 183 20.59 -8.07 22.91
C ILE A 183 21.68 -7.55 23.85
N VAL A 184 21.43 -6.44 24.56
CA VAL A 184 22.38 -5.85 25.53
C VAL A 184 22.67 -6.82 26.68
N LYS A 185 21.63 -7.27 27.39
CA LYS A 185 21.78 -8.11 28.60
C LYS A 185 22.36 -9.51 28.38
N LEU A 186 22.37 -10.01 27.14
CA LEU A 186 22.88 -11.35 26.85
C LEU A 186 24.27 -11.33 26.17
N SER A 187 25.03 -10.23 26.32
CA SER A 187 26.40 -10.11 25.82
C SER A 187 27.40 -11.05 26.54
N GLU A 188 27.01 -11.72 27.62
CA GLU A 188 27.95 -12.51 28.45
C GLU A 188 27.89 -14.05 28.28
N GLY A 189 27.14 -14.60 27.30
CA GLY A 189 27.19 -16.07 27.11
C GLY A 189 26.15 -16.75 26.21
N LYS A 190 25.89 -16.23 25.00
CA LYS A 190 24.94 -16.91 24.08
C LYS A 190 25.59 -17.92 23.12
N THR A 191 24.94 -19.08 23.02
CA THR A 191 24.94 -19.96 21.85
C THR A 191 24.41 -19.18 20.64
N PHE A 192 25.22 -19.07 19.57
CA PHE A 192 24.93 -18.38 18.30
C PHE A 192 23.44 -18.48 17.83
N LEU A 193 22.82 -19.64 18.03
CA LEU A 193 21.42 -19.93 17.70
C LEU A 193 20.38 -18.94 18.29
N LYS A 194 20.55 -18.51 19.54
CA LYS A 194 19.61 -17.58 20.21
C LYS A 194 19.70 -16.16 19.64
N LEU A 195 20.91 -15.72 19.32
CA LEU A 195 21.14 -14.40 18.74
C LEU A 195 20.56 -14.35 17.32
N PHE A 196 20.81 -15.40 16.53
CA PHE A 196 20.22 -15.56 15.20
C PHE A 196 18.69 -15.52 15.23
N SER A 197 18.07 -16.23 16.18
CA SER A 197 16.61 -16.25 16.31
C SER A 197 16.03 -14.86 16.58
N ILE A 198 16.59 -14.11 17.55
CA ILE A 198 16.13 -12.73 17.86
C ILE A 198 16.34 -11.81 16.67
N GLY A 199 17.50 -11.87 16.02
CA GLY A 199 17.80 -11.06 14.84
C GLY A 199 16.83 -11.33 13.69
N HIS A 200 16.49 -12.59 13.44
CA HIS A 200 15.52 -12.98 12.42
C HIS A 200 14.12 -12.40 12.71
N TYR A 201 13.61 -12.54 13.94
CA TYR A 201 12.30 -11.98 14.30
C TYR A 201 12.26 -10.46 14.18
N LEU A 202 13.34 -9.76 14.55
CA LEU A 202 13.44 -8.31 14.36
C LEU A 202 13.43 -7.93 12.88
N PHE A 203 14.19 -8.65 12.05
CA PHE A 203 14.23 -8.38 10.61
C PHE A 203 12.86 -8.55 9.97
N LEU A 204 12.13 -9.64 10.31
CA LEU A 204 10.78 -9.88 9.83
C LEU A 204 9.80 -8.78 10.27
N GLY A 205 9.85 -8.34 11.52
CA GLY A 205 9.00 -7.26 12.01
C GLY A 205 9.28 -5.91 11.34
N LEU A 206 10.55 -5.59 11.07
CA LEU A 206 10.93 -4.36 10.36
C LEU A 206 10.47 -4.40 8.91
N SER A 207 10.68 -5.51 8.20
CA SER A 207 10.32 -5.63 6.80
C SER A 207 8.80 -5.54 6.61
N GLU A 208 8.02 -6.16 7.49
CA GLU A 208 6.56 -6.08 7.46
C GLU A 208 6.05 -4.64 7.68
N LEU A 209 6.62 -3.94 8.68
CA LEU A 209 6.27 -2.54 8.95
C LEU A 209 6.67 -1.64 7.77
N PHE A 210 7.87 -1.84 7.22
CA PHE A 210 8.36 -1.11 6.05
C PHE A 210 7.42 -1.29 4.85
N MET A 211 7.09 -2.54 4.48
CA MET A 211 6.20 -2.84 3.36
C MET A 211 4.83 -2.18 3.54
N THR A 212 4.29 -2.18 4.76
CA THR A 212 2.99 -1.54 5.06
C THR A 212 3.05 -0.03 4.91
N CYS A 213 4.08 0.62 5.46
CA CYS A 213 4.28 2.07 5.32
C CYS A 213 4.53 2.45 3.87
N TYR A 214 5.27 1.64 3.12
CA TYR A 214 5.56 1.86 1.71
C TYR A 214 4.31 1.73 0.84
N ALA A 215 3.50 0.69 1.03
CA ALA A 215 2.24 0.52 0.31
C ALA A 215 1.25 1.68 0.61
N SER A 216 1.24 2.16 1.85
CA SER A 216 0.42 3.31 2.25
C SER A 216 0.90 4.61 1.59
N GLU A 217 2.22 4.80 1.47
CA GLU A 217 2.83 5.92 0.75
C GLU A 217 2.48 5.92 -0.74
N ILE A 218 2.54 4.75 -1.40
CA ILE A 218 2.17 4.61 -2.81
C ILE A 218 0.71 5.05 -3.03
N ILE A 219 -0.21 4.60 -2.18
CA ILE A 219 -1.61 4.99 -2.27
C ILE A 219 -1.79 6.50 -2.05
N TYR A 220 -1.08 7.08 -1.10
CA TYR A 220 -1.11 8.52 -0.86
C TYR A 220 -0.66 9.29 -2.11
N ILE A 221 0.46 8.90 -2.72
CA ILE A 221 0.99 9.52 -3.94
C ILE A 221 0.01 9.30 -5.12
N GLY A 222 -0.48 8.08 -5.34
CA GLY A 222 -1.45 7.77 -6.40
C GLY A 222 -2.72 8.62 -6.31
N SER A 223 -3.20 8.88 -5.09
CA SER A 223 -4.38 9.74 -4.88
C SER A 223 -4.13 11.20 -5.29
N GLN A 224 -2.94 11.74 -5.04
CA GLN A 224 -2.57 13.11 -5.44
C GLN A 224 -2.39 13.24 -6.95
N ARG A 225 -1.80 12.20 -7.56
CA ARG A 225 -1.44 12.20 -8.98
C ARG A 225 -2.63 12.18 -9.92
N CYS A 226 -3.81 11.77 -9.47
CA CYS A 226 -5.04 11.84 -10.27
C CYS A 226 -5.31 13.27 -10.78
N GLY A 227 -5.09 14.29 -9.94
CA GLY A 227 -5.25 15.68 -10.35
C GLY A 227 -4.17 16.14 -11.33
N GLU A 228 -2.95 15.66 -11.14
CA GLU A 228 -1.82 15.94 -12.01
C GLU A 228 -1.97 15.30 -13.41
N ALA A 229 -2.51 14.08 -13.47
CA ALA A 229 -2.79 13.38 -14.72
C ALA A 229 -3.70 14.21 -15.63
N LEU A 230 -4.75 14.78 -15.04
CA LEU A 230 -5.68 15.62 -15.77
C LEU A 230 -5.00 16.92 -16.25
N LEU A 231 -4.12 17.51 -15.44
CA LEU A 231 -3.29 18.68 -15.80
C LEU A 231 -2.32 18.44 -16.95
N ARG A 232 -1.91 17.19 -17.18
CA ARG A 232 -1.06 16.80 -18.32
C ARG A 232 -1.84 16.55 -19.60
N SER A 233 -3.17 16.41 -19.54
CA SER A 233 -3.98 16.35 -20.74
C SER A 233 -3.91 17.70 -21.50
N PRO A 234 -4.15 17.74 -22.82
CA PRO A 234 -4.16 19.00 -23.59
C PRO A 234 -5.44 19.82 -23.36
N TRP A 235 -5.74 20.11 -22.09
CA TRP A 235 -6.93 20.84 -21.62
C TRP A 235 -6.98 22.29 -22.12
N HIS A 236 -5.82 22.88 -22.43
CA HIS A 236 -5.68 24.26 -22.87
C HIS A 236 -6.36 24.51 -24.23
N LEU A 237 -6.48 23.48 -25.09
CA LEU A 237 -7.11 23.57 -26.40
C LEU A 237 -8.61 23.92 -26.30
N HIS A 238 -9.28 23.45 -25.25
CA HIS A 238 -10.74 23.56 -25.09
C HIS A 238 -11.15 24.21 -23.77
N LEU A 239 -10.26 25.02 -23.17
CA LEU A 239 -10.42 25.60 -21.84
C LEU A 239 -11.76 26.32 -21.63
N ARG A 240 -12.31 26.99 -22.65
CA ARG A 240 -13.59 27.71 -22.53
C ARG A 240 -14.79 26.80 -22.32
N GLU A 241 -14.72 25.56 -22.81
CA GLU A 241 -15.86 24.63 -22.82
C GLU A 241 -15.90 23.73 -21.60
N ILE A 242 -14.73 23.35 -21.08
CA ILE A 242 -14.60 22.36 -19.99
C ILE A 242 -14.21 22.95 -18.63
N ARG A 243 -14.02 24.28 -18.53
CA ARG A 243 -13.47 24.93 -17.33
C ARG A 243 -14.12 24.51 -16.01
N ALA A 244 -15.45 24.50 -15.95
CA ALA A 244 -16.18 24.22 -14.71
C ALA A 244 -16.01 22.75 -14.29
N ASP A 245 -16.24 21.84 -15.24
CA ASP A 245 -16.16 20.39 -15.04
C ASP A 245 -14.72 19.97 -14.66
N TYR A 246 -13.74 20.62 -15.28
CA TYR A 246 -12.31 20.44 -15.02
C TYR A 246 -11.89 20.91 -13.63
N LEU A 247 -12.29 22.12 -13.22
CA LEU A 247 -11.96 22.67 -11.89
C LEU A 247 -12.64 21.88 -10.76
N LEU A 248 -13.85 21.37 -10.99
CA LEU A 248 -14.55 20.53 -10.02
C LEU A 248 -13.78 19.23 -9.74
N PHE A 249 -13.28 18.57 -10.80
CA PHE A 249 -12.46 17.38 -10.63
C PHE A 249 -11.15 17.71 -9.90
N LEU A 250 -10.45 18.76 -10.33
CA LEU A 250 -9.17 19.15 -9.75
C LEU A 250 -9.28 19.46 -8.25
N THR A 251 -10.28 20.24 -7.85
CA THR A 251 -10.54 20.55 -6.43
C THR A 251 -10.86 19.29 -5.61
N THR A 252 -11.55 18.32 -6.20
CA THR A 252 -11.81 17.03 -5.54
C THR A 252 -10.53 16.23 -5.33
N THR A 253 -9.64 16.18 -6.33
CA THR A 253 -8.37 15.45 -6.26
C THR A 253 -7.33 16.06 -5.32
N GLN A 254 -7.49 17.32 -4.91
CA GLN A 254 -6.58 17.97 -3.96
C GLN A 254 -6.66 17.36 -2.54
N HIS A 255 -7.76 16.66 -2.23
CA HIS A 255 -7.88 15.93 -0.98
C HIS A 255 -7.27 14.53 -1.10
N ALA A 256 -5.95 14.45 -0.91
CA ALA A 256 -5.21 13.19 -0.91
C ALA A 256 -5.75 12.21 0.15
N PHE A 257 -5.88 10.93 -0.24
CA PHE A 257 -6.25 9.88 0.69
C PHE A 257 -5.04 9.44 1.50
N GLU A 258 -5.23 9.26 2.81
CA GLU A 258 -4.17 8.89 3.72
C GLU A 258 -4.60 7.82 4.71
N PHE A 259 -3.84 6.71 4.76
CA PHE A 259 -4.04 5.70 5.79
C PHE A 259 -3.57 6.22 7.15
N THR A 260 -4.38 5.99 8.18
CA THR A 260 -4.04 6.36 9.57
C THR A 260 -4.16 5.16 10.50
N ALA A 261 -3.30 5.10 11.52
CA ALA A 261 -3.43 4.16 12.62
C ALA A 261 -4.10 4.83 13.82
N GLY A 262 -5.23 4.28 14.24
CA GLY A 262 -6.14 4.83 15.24
C GLY A 262 -6.70 6.24 14.98
N LYS A 263 -6.59 6.79 13.77
CA LYS A 263 -6.73 8.24 13.48
C LYS A 263 -5.75 9.15 14.24
N ILE A 264 -4.70 8.59 14.86
CA ILE A 264 -3.74 9.35 15.66
C ILE A 264 -2.52 9.71 14.83
N TYR A 265 -2.06 8.78 13.99
CA TYR A 265 -0.87 8.98 13.18
C TYR A 265 -1.02 8.41 11.79
N PRO A 266 -0.53 9.12 10.76
CA PRO A 266 -0.53 8.61 9.41
C PRO A 266 0.50 7.50 9.22
N LEU A 267 0.13 6.47 8.47
CA LEU A 267 1.00 5.34 8.12
C LEU A 267 1.91 5.72 6.95
N ARG A 268 2.89 6.60 7.19
CA ARG A 268 3.91 7.02 6.19
C ARG A 268 5.29 6.44 6.48
N LEU A 269 6.18 6.50 5.49
CA LEU A 269 7.61 6.18 5.64
C LEU A 269 8.28 7.01 6.75
N GLU A 270 7.80 8.24 6.99
CA GLU A 270 8.28 9.08 8.10
C GLU A 270 8.08 8.42 9.48
N LYS A 271 6.96 7.73 9.69
CA LYS A 271 6.72 7.00 10.95
C LYS A 271 7.66 5.82 11.11
N PHE A 272 7.90 5.06 10.03
CA PHE A 272 8.88 3.98 10.04
C PHE A 272 10.27 4.48 10.43
N ARG A 273 10.72 5.59 9.81
CA ARG A 273 11.99 6.25 10.15
C ARG A 273 12.05 6.69 11.61
N ALA A 274 10.96 7.27 12.12
CA ALA A 274 10.87 7.68 13.51
C ALA A 274 11.02 6.49 14.47
N ILE A 275 10.31 5.38 14.21
CA ILE A 275 10.38 4.16 15.03
C ILE A 275 11.82 3.62 15.06
N ILE A 276 12.48 3.49 13.91
CA ILE A 276 13.88 3.02 13.85
C ILE A 276 14.82 3.91 14.65
N THR A 277 14.67 5.24 14.49
CA THR A 277 15.54 6.21 15.15
C THR A 277 15.36 6.14 16.67
N THR A 278 14.11 6.11 17.14
CA THR A 278 13.79 5.95 18.57
C THR A 278 14.32 4.63 19.13
N SER A 279 14.15 3.51 18.41
CA SER A 279 14.70 2.21 18.82
C SER A 279 16.23 2.22 18.93
N PHE A 280 16.92 2.86 17.98
CA PHE A 280 18.38 2.99 18.01
C PHE A 280 18.87 3.87 19.16
N SER A 281 18.16 4.97 19.45
CA SER A 281 18.45 5.82 20.62
C SER A 281 18.29 5.04 21.93
N VAL A 282 17.20 4.29 22.10
CA VAL A 282 16.97 3.44 23.29
C VAL A 282 18.06 2.38 23.42
N PHE A 283 18.43 1.71 22.32
CA PHE A 283 19.52 0.74 22.32
C PHE A 283 20.86 1.35 22.76
N THR A 284 21.19 2.53 22.24
CA THR A 284 22.44 3.24 22.58
C THR A 284 22.47 3.66 24.05
N LEU A 285 21.34 4.18 24.57
CA LEU A 285 21.20 4.52 25.99
C LEU A 285 21.38 3.30 26.89
N LEU A 286 20.70 2.19 26.59
CA LEU A 286 20.82 0.95 27.35
C LEU A 286 22.25 0.42 27.36
N ARG A 287 22.93 0.46 26.20
CA ARG A 287 24.34 0.04 26.09
C ARG A 287 25.29 0.93 26.89
N ASN A 288 25.02 2.23 26.97
CA ASN A 288 25.86 3.15 27.75
C ASN A 288 25.66 2.96 29.26
N MET A 289 24.43 2.68 29.70
CA MET A 289 24.14 2.36 31.11
C MET A 289 24.81 1.05 31.54
N ASP A 290 24.79 0.02 30.68
CA ASP A 290 25.40 -1.29 30.94
C ASP A 290 26.95 -1.25 30.99
N LYS A 291 27.58 -0.30 30.28
CA LYS A 291 29.04 -0.06 30.33
C LYS A 291 29.49 0.86 31.47
N GLY A 292 28.55 1.52 32.14
CA GLY A 292 28.80 2.48 33.22
C GLY A 292 28.82 1.85 34.62
N GLU A 293 28.55 0.55 34.71
CA GLU A 293 28.82 -0.31 35.88
C GLU A 293 30.16 -1.04 35.72
#